data_AF-A0A1S3YQA8-F1
#
_entry.id   AF-A0A1S3YQA8-F1
#
_cell.length_a   1.000
_cell.length_b   1.000
_cell.length_c   1.000
_cell.angle_alpha   90.00
_cell.angle_beta   90.00
_cell.angle_gamma   90.00
#
_symmetry.space_group_name_H-M   'P 1'
#
loop_
_entity.id
_entity.type
_entity.pdbx_description
1 polymer ?
#
loop_
_entity_poly.entity_id
_entity_poly.type
_entity_poly.pdbx_seq_one_letter_code
_entity_poly.pdbx_strand_id
1 'polypeptide(L)'
;MSLFNSLTSILNQNKFEGPNYVDWKRNLDIVLTTEGYKFVITEECPEKPNEDATDDQSMWSAYDMLESLKEMFGEQNCAAKKTTMKALLNTKMAEGSSIRDHVLKMMGILNELEVLGVVIHNESQVEMVLQTLPDSFQQFCLNYNMNKMDLSLAKLLNELQAT
;
A
#
# COMPACT_ATOMS: atom_id res chain seq x y z
N MET A 1 -13.87 -26.60 -23.48
CA MET A 1 -13.60 -25.17 -23.17
C MET A 1 -12.10 -25.05 -22.99
N SER A 2 -11.41 -24.22 -23.78
CA SER A 2 -9.96 -24.08 -23.61
C SER A 2 -9.65 -23.27 -22.36
N LEU A 3 -8.68 -23.73 -21.57
CA LEU A 3 -8.16 -23.11 -20.34
C LEU A 3 -7.76 -21.64 -20.53
N PHE A 4 -7.32 -21.29 -21.74
CA PHE A 4 -7.03 -19.91 -22.16
C PHE A 4 -8.23 -18.96 -21.98
N ASN A 5 -9.46 -19.46 -22.13
CA ASN A 5 -10.66 -18.64 -21.93
C ASN A 5 -10.92 -18.33 -20.45
N SER A 6 -10.52 -19.22 -19.53
CA SER A 6 -10.65 -19.01 -18.09
C SER A 6 -9.69 -17.92 -17.60
N LEU A 7 -8.41 -17.99 -18.03
CA LEU A 7 -7.41 -16.95 -17.81
C LEU A 7 -7.86 -15.59 -18.32
N THR A 8 -8.34 -15.56 -19.56
CA THR A 8 -8.85 -14.34 -20.20
C THR A 8 -10.07 -13.78 -19.47
N SER A 9 -10.94 -14.63 -18.90
CA SER A 9 -12.10 -14.19 -18.13
C SER A 9 -11.70 -13.56 -16.80
N ILE A 10 -10.76 -14.17 -16.06
CA ILE A 10 -10.31 -13.65 -14.76
C ILE A 10 -9.54 -12.33 -14.92
N LEU A 11 -8.63 -12.25 -15.91
CA LEU A 11 -7.92 -11.01 -16.23
C LEU A 11 -8.86 -9.89 -16.71
N ASN A 12 -9.98 -10.24 -17.36
CA ASN A 12 -10.99 -9.27 -17.77
C ASN A 12 -11.95 -8.85 -16.65
N GLN A 13 -12.19 -9.71 -15.65
CA GLN A 13 -13.03 -9.38 -14.50
C GLN A 13 -12.32 -8.46 -13.50
N ASN A 14 -11.00 -8.57 -13.39
CA ASN A 14 -10.20 -7.72 -12.51
C ASN A 14 -9.17 -6.94 -13.34
N LYS A 15 -9.67 -6.08 -14.24
CA LYS A 15 -8.80 -5.26 -15.08
C LYS A 15 -7.90 -4.39 -14.23
N PHE A 16 -6.67 -4.27 -14.68
CA PHE A 16 -5.71 -3.40 -14.06
C PHE A 16 -6.07 -1.93 -14.37
N GLU A 17 -6.43 -1.19 -13.33
CA GLU A 17 -6.84 0.23 -13.45
C GLU A 17 -5.80 1.19 -12.83
N GLY A 18 -4.73 0.65 -12.25
CA GLY A 18 -3.65 1.42 -11.60
C GLY A 18 -3.76 1.38 -10.07
N PRO A 19 -4.76 2.04 -9.45
CA PRO A 19 -4.93 2.07 -7.99
C PRO A 19 -5.10 0.69 -7.35
N ASN A 20 -5.57 -0.31 -8.12
CA ASN A 20 -5.75 -1.69 -7.67
C ASN A 20 -4.51 -2.57 -7.85
N TYR A 21 -3.31 -2.01 -8.04
CA TYR A 21 -2.09 -2.77 -8.33
C TYR A 21 -1.82 -3.92 -7.35
N VAL A 22 -2.00 -3.68 -6.04
CA VAL A 22 -1.75 -4.70 -5.01
C VAL A 22 -2.71 -5.89 -5.17
N ASP A 23 -4.01 -5.60 -5.32
CA ASP A 23 -5.03 -6.64 -5.52
C ASP A 23 -4.90 -7.33 -6.88
N TRP A 24 -4.66 -6.56 -7.93
CA TRP A 24 -4.44 -7.07 -9.28
C TRP A 24 -3.23 -8.00 -9.33
N LYS A 25 -2.10 -7.60 -8.75
CA LYS A 25 -0.89 -8.41 -8.68
C LYS A 25 -1.10 -9.68 -7.85
N ARG A 26 -1.79 -9.59 -6.73
CA ARG A 26 -2.15 -10.76 -5.91
C ARG A 26 -3.01 -11.74 -6.72
N ASN A 27 -4.02 -11.24 -7.43
CA ASN A 27 -4.90 -12.08 -8.24
C ASN A 27 -4.15 -12.70 -9.42
N LEU A 28 -3.25 -11.96 -10.06
CA LEU A 28 -2.36 -12.46 -11.09
C LEU A 28 -1.43 -13.57 -10.54
N ASP A 29 -0.85 -13.38 -9.36
CA ASP A 29 0.02 -14.37 -8.70
C ASP A 29 -0.74 -15.66 -8.33
N ILE A 30 -1.97 -15.53 -7.82
CA ILE A 30 -2.85 -16.67 -7.55
C ILE A 30 -3.14 -17.44 -8.84
N VAL A 31 -3.55 -16.74 -9.90
CA VAL A 31 -3.89 -17.33 -11.20
C VAL A 31 -2.68 -18.05 -11.81
N LEU A 32 -1.51 -17.41 -11.81
CA LEU A 32 -0.30 -18.01 -12.35
C LEU A 32 0.17 -19.20 -11.49
N THR A 33 -0.05 -19.16 -10.17
CA THR A 33 0.22 -20.30 -9.27
C THR A 33 -0.70 -21.48 -9.53
N THR A 34 -2.01 -21.25 -9.69
CA THR A 34 -2.99 -22.33 -9.94
C THR A 34 -2.79 -23.00 -11.29
N GLU A 35 -2.28 -22.25 -12.27
CA GLU A 35 -2.06 -22.73 -13.64
C GLU A 35 -0.64 -23.29 -13.84
N GLY A 36 0.18 -23.36 -12.79
CA GLY A 36 1.54 -23.88 -12.87
C GLY A 36 2.54 -22.97 -13.58
N TYR A 37 2.15 -21.75 -13.94
CA TYR A 37 2.99 -20.72 -14.58
C TYR A 37 3.66 -19.76 -13.60
N LYS A 38 3.68 -20.10 -12.29
CA LYS A 38 4.32 -19.27 -11.27
C LYS A 38 5.77 -18.92 -11.59
N PHE A 39 6.47 -19.83 -12.26
CA PHE A 39 7.85 -19.66 -12.69
C PHE A 39 8.08 -18.37 -13.49
N VAL A 40 7.08 -17.88 -14.25
CA VAL A 40 7.13 -16.60 -14.99
C VAL A 40 7.32 -15.39 -14.08
N ILE A 41 6.93 -15.48 -12.80
CA ILE A 41 7.09 -14.42 -11.80
C ILE A 41 8.30 -14.67 -10.89
N THR A 42 8.67 -15.93 -10.64
CA THR A 42 9.68 -16.32 -9.65
C THR A 42 11.05 -16.73 -10.21
N GLU A 43 11.18 -17.10 -11.48
CA GLU A 43 12.48 -17.47 -12.07
C GLU A 43 13.22 -16.25 -12.60
N GLU A 44 14.57 -16.30 -12.53
CA GLU A 44 15.42 -15.35 -13.24
C GLU A 44 15.16 -15.45 -14.76
N CYS A 45 15.19 -14.29 -15.41
CA CYS A 45 14.99 -14.07 -16.83
C CYS A 45 15.43 -15.28 -17.70
N PRO A 46 14.50 -15.97 -18.41
CA PRO A 46 14.88 -17.09 -19.28
C PRO A 46 15.89 -16.62 -20.33
N GLU A 47 16.87 -17.44 -20.75
CA GLU A 47 17.81 -17.00 -21.78
C GLU A 47 17.05 -16.58 -23.05
N LYS A 48 17.45 -15.44 -23.63
CA LYS A 48 16.80 -14.88 -24.82
C LYS A 48 16.70 -15.95 -25.92
N PRO A 49 15.50 -16.21 -26.48
CA PRO A 49 15.36 -17.27 -27.48
C PRO A 49 16.18 -16.94 -28.72
N ASN A 50 16.85 -17.95 -29.25
CA ASN A 50 17.40 -17.98 -30.60
C ASN A 50 16.25 -17.85 -31.62
N GLU A 51 16.52 -17.19 -32.75
CA GLU A 51 15.53 -16.68 -33.72
C GLU A 51 14.52 -17.72 -34.30
N ASP A 52 14.69 -19.01 -34.03
CA ASP A 52 13.91 -20.12 -34.60
C ASP A 52 12.87 -20.75 -33.63
N ALA A 53 12.75 -20.32 -32.37
CA ALA A 53 11.81 -20.92 -31.40
C ALA A 53 10.51 -20.11 -31.23
N THR A 54 9.43 -20.55 -31.90
CA THR A 54 8.13 -19.86 -31.94
C THR A 54 7.32 -19.92 -30.62
N ASP A 55 7.54 -20.91 -29.75
CA ASP A 55 6.85 -20.99 -28.43
C ASP A 55 7.55 -20.13 -27.36
N ASP A 56 8.86 -19.95 -27.46
CA ASP A 56 9.68 -19.22 -26.47
C ASP A 56 9.54 -17.70 -26.61
N GLN A 57 9.18 -17.21 -27.81
CA GLN A 57 8.98 -15.78 -28.06
C GLN A 57 7.76 -15.20 -27.31
N SER A 58 6.67 -15.98 -27.20
CA SER A 58 5.48 -15.55 -26.45
C SER A 58 5.75 -15.48 -24.94
N MET A 59 6.57 -16.40 -24.42
CA MET A 59 6.98 -16.41 -23.01
C MET A 59 7.91 -15.24 -22.69
N TRP A 60 8.89 -14.97 -23.56
CA TRP A 60 9.78 -13.81 -23.44
C TRP A 60 9.01 -12.47 -23.47
N SER A 61 8.07 -12.29 -24.40
CA SER A 61 7.24 -11.08 -24.46
C SER A 61 6.34 -10.89 -23.24
N ALA A 62 5.82 -11.98 -22.66
CA ALA A 62 5.03 -11.91 -21.43
C ALA A 62 5.90 -11.49 -20.22
N TYR A 63 7.13 -11.99 -20.15
CA TYR A 63 8.11 -11.61 -19.13
C TYR A 63 8.52 -10.13 -19.26
N ASP A 64 8.86 -9.67 -20.46
CA ASP A 64 9.26 -8.29 -20.75
C ASP A 64 8.15 -7.27 -20.43
N MET A 65 6.89 -7.61 -20.78
CA MET A 65 5.72 -6.82 -20.37
C MET A 65 5.54 -6.80 -18.85
N LEU A 66 5.68 -7.93 -18.18
CA LEU A 66 5.55 -8.02 -16.72
C LEU A 66 6.63 -7.19 -15.99
N GLU A 67 7.86 -7.22 -16.50
CA GLU A 67 8.98 -6.49 -15.91
C GLU A 67 8.83 -4.98 -16.12
N SER A 68 8.45 -4.56 -17.33
CA SER A 68 8.10 -3.16 -17.62
C SER A 68 6.96 -2.64 -16.73
N LEU A 69 5.96 -3.48 -16.45
CA LEU A 69 4.88 -3.15 -15.52
C LEU A 69 5.39 -3.06 -14.07
N LYS A 70 6.24 -3.98 -13.61
CA LYS A 70 6.84 -3.91 -12.28
C LYS A 70 7.69 -2.66 -12.10
N GLU A 71 8.48 -2.28 -13.09
CA GLU A 71 9.29 -1.06 -13.05
C GLU A 71 8.39 0.19 -12.99
N MET A 72 7.49 0.34 -13.95
CA MET A 72 6.64 1.53 -14.06
C MET A 72 5.69 1.71 -12.86
N PHE A 73 5.13 0.62 -12.32
CA PHE A 73 4.25 0.69 -11.14
C PHE A 73 5.01 0.63 -9.82
N GLY A 74 6.21 0.03 -9.80
CA GLY A 74 7.14 0.14 -8.68
C GLY A 74 7.60 1.56 -8.46
N GLU A 75 7.91 2.30 -9.53
CA GLU A 75 8.24 3.72 -9.49
C GLU A 75 7.05 4.57 -9.00
N GLN A 76 5.85 4.34 -9.52
CA GLN A 76 4.64 5.05 -9.07
C GLN A 76 4.32 4.77 -7.59
N ASN A 77 4.41 3.51 -7.16
CA ASN A 77 4.23 3.14 -5.75
C ASN A 77 5.29 3.80 -4.85
N CYS A 78 6.55 3.86 -5.30
CA CYS A 78 7.63 4.54 -4.60
C CYS A 78 7.41 6.06 -4.52
N ALA A 79 6.96 6.69 -5.60
CA ALA A 79 6.64 8.11 -5.64
C ALA A 79 5.44 8.46 -4.74
N ALA A 80 4.40 7.63 -4.75
CA ALA A 80 3.24 7.75 -3.86
C ALA A 80 3.68 7.63 -2.40
N LYS A 81 4.43 6.57 -2.04
CA LYS A 81 4.99 6.38 -0.68
C LYS A 81 5.78 7.60 -0.21
N LYS A 82 6.66 8.13 -1.05
CA LYS A 82 7.46 9.33 -0.73
C LYS A 82 6.57 10.55 -0.49
N THR A 83 5.55 10.74 -1.32
CA THR A 83 4.60 11.85 -1.22
C THR A 83 3.77 11.75 0.06
N THR A 84 3.19 10.59 0.35
CA THR A 84 2.35 10.35 1.53
C THR A 84 3.18 10.41 2.81
N MET A 85 4.41 9.88 2.81
CA MET A 85 5.35 10.01 3.93
C MET A 85 5.74 11.47 4.19
N LYS A 86 5.96 12.26 3.12
CA LYS A 86 6.19 13.70 3.24
C LYS A 86 4.96 14.41 3.82
N ALA A 87 3.75 14.01 3.45
CA ALA A 87 2.53 14.54 4.04
C ALA A 87 2.43 14.21 5.54
N LEU A 88 2.76 12.98 5.94
CA LEU A 88 2.80 12.55 7.34
C LEU A 88 3.74 13.44 8.17
N LEU A 89 5.00 13.59 7.73
CA LEU A 89 6.02 14.33 8.49
C LEU A 89 5.76 15.83 8.60
N ASN A 90 5.07 16.41 7.61
CA ASN A 90 4.80 17.85 7.57
C ASN A 90 3.42 18.22 8.15
N THR A 91 2.57 17.24 8.46
CA THR A 91 1.25 17.51 9.03
C THR A 91 1.42 17.84 10.51
N LYS A 92 1.03 19.06 10.89
CA LYS A 92 0.92 19.50 12.28
C LYS A 92 -0.42 20.18 12.48
N MET A 93 -0.98 20.00 13.67
CA MET A 93 -2.21 20.68 14.05
C MET A 93 -1.89 22.15 14.34
N ALA A 94 -2.72 23.06 13.84
CA ALA A 94 -2.62 24.47 14.20
C ALA A 94 -3.34 24.73 15.53
N GLU A 95 -2.78 25.62 16.36
CA GLU A 95 -3.41 26.04 17.62
C GLU A 95 -4.83 26.58 17.36
N GLY A 96 -5.81 26.13 18.16
CA GLY A 96 -7.22 26.53 18.04
C GLY A 96 -7.99 25.91 16.86
N SER A 97 -7.38 25.03 16.06
CA SER A 97 -8.08 24.28 15.01
C SER A 97 -8.84 23.05 15.56
N SER A 98 -9.68 22.43 14.73
CA SER A 98 -10.48 21.26 15.12
C SER A 98 -9.60 20.01 15.29
N ILE A 99 -9.48 19.53 16.54
CA ILE A 99 -8.71 18.32 16.84
C ILE A 99 -9.27 17.08 16.15
N ARG A 100 -10.60 16.97 16.08
CA ARG A 100 -11.27 15.85 15.43
C ARG A 100 -10.90 15.77 13.96
N ASP A 101 -10.96 16.91 13.26
CA ASP A 101 -10.68 16.95 11.83
C ASP A 101 -9.19 16.69 11.55
N HIS A 102 -8.30 17.17 12.45
CA HIS A 102 -6.87 16.87 12.38
C HIS A 102 -6.56 15.38 12.56
N VAL A 103 -7.12 14.73 13.58
CA VAL A 103 -6.90 13.30 13.82
C VAL A 103 -7.46 12.45 12.68
N LEU A 104 -8.65 12.79 12.16
CA LEU A 104 -9.21 12.12 10.97
C LEU A 104 -8.31 12.28 9.73
N LYS A 105 -7.71 13.46 9.53
CA LYS A 105 -6.73 13.67 8.46
C LYS A 105 -5.49 12.77 8.64
N MET A 106 -4.95 12.69 9.86
CA MET A 106 -3.81 11.81 10.16
C MET A 106 -4.14 10.33 9.95
N MET A 107 -5.34 9.89 10.37
CA MET A 107 -5.84 8.53 10.10
C MET A 107 -5.89 8.24 8.59
N GLY A 108 -6.35 9.20 7.78
CA GLY A 108 -6.37 9.07 6.32
C GLY A 108 -4.98 8.87 5.73
N ILE A 109 -3.99 9.66 6.16
CA ILE A 109 -2.59 9.54 5.71
C ILE A 109 -1.99 8.19 6.09
N LEU A 110 -2.22 7.72 7.33
CA LEU A 110 -1.71 6.43 7.81
C LEU A 110 -2.35 5.26 7.07
N ASN A 111 -3.66 5.31 6.82
CA ASN A 111 -4.36 4.30 6.03
C ASN A 111 -3.88 4.27 4.57
N GLU A 112 -3.60 5.43 3.98
CA GLU A 112 -3.01 5.50 2.63
C GLU A 112 -1.62 4.85 2.58
N LEU A 113 -0.77 5.09 3.59
CA LEU A 113 0.53 4.43 3.71
C LEU A 113 0.39 2.91 3.83
N GLU A 114 -0.59 2.42 4.60
CA GLU A 114 -0.90 0.99 4.73
C GLU A 114 -1.30 0.38 3.39
N VAL A 115 -2.20 1.03 2.64
CA VAL A 115 -2.62 0.61 1.29
C VAL A 115 -1.43 0.58 0.31
N LEU A 116 -0.49 1.51 0.46
CA LEU A 116 0.74 1.52 -0.33
C LEU A 116 1.72 0.41 0.09
N GLY A 117 1.46 -0.33 1.17
CA GLY A 117 2.28 -1.43 1.67
C GLY A 117 3.36 -0.99 2.66
N VAL A 118 3.19 0.16 3.31
CA VAL A 118 4.03 0.58 4.44
C VAL A 118 3.40 0.05 5.72
N VAL A 119 4.14 -0.77 6.46
CA VAL A 119 3.67 -1.32 7.73
C VAL A 119 4.06 -0.37 8.86
N ILE A 120 3.07 0.20 9.54
CA ILE A 120 3.26 1.02 10.74
C ILE A 120 2.44 0.39 11.86
N HIS A 121 3.10 -0.04 12.93
CA HIS A 121 2.42 -0.64 14.06
C HIS A 121 1.49 0.37 14.75
N ASN A 122 0.35 -0.08 15.27
CA ASN A 122 -0.67 0.78 15.88
C ASN A 122 -0.10 1.68 16.99
N GLU A 123 0.85 1.18 17.79
CA GLU A 123 1.55 1.98 18.80
C GLU A 123 2.24 3.20 18.18
N SER A 124 3.01 2.97 17.12
CA SER A 124 3.71 4.02 16.38
C SER A 124 2.74 4.97 15.68
N GLN A 125 1.61 4.46 15.16
CA GLN A 125 0.57 5.31 14.57
C GLN A 125 0.00 6.31 15.59
N VAL A 126 -0.32 5.83 16.80
CA VAL A 126 -0.81 6.67 17.90
C VAL A 126 0.23 7.71 18.29
N GLU A 127 1.48 7.29 18.47
CA GLU A 127 2.57 8.21 18.83
C GLU A 127 2.80 9.28 17.76
N MET A 128 2.76 8.90 16.48
CA MET A 128 2.85 9.86 15.38
C MET A 128 1.74 10.91 15.45
N VAL A 129 0.49 10.54 15.76
CA VAL A 129 -0.59 11.52 15.92
C VAL A 129 -0.33 12.43 17.12
N LEU A 130 0.05 11.89 18.27
CA LEU A 130 0.36 12.68 19.47
C LEU A 130 1.46 13.72 19.23
N GLN A 131 2.49 13.38 18.45
CA GLN A 131 3.58 14.30 18.11
C GLN A 131 3.18 15.45 17.18
N THR A 132 2.02 15.36 16.53
CA THR A 132 1.50 16.43 15.66
C THR A 132 0.60 17.43 16.37
N LEU A 133 0.24 17.16 17.63
CA LEU A 133 -0.60 18.04 18.43
C LEU A 133 0.18 19.28 18.91
N PRO A 134 -0.50 20.42 19.13
CA PRO A 134 0.14 21.62 19.66
C PRO A 134 0.56 21.45 21.13
N ASP A 135 1.45 22.32 21.60
CA ASP A 135 1.97 22.29 22.98
C ASP A 135 0.87 22.42 24.05
N SER A 136 -0.26 23.05 23.71
CA SER A 136 -1.45 23.13 24.58
C SER A 136 -2.00 21.76 24.98
N PHE A 137 -1.71 20.70 24.21
CA PHE A 137 -2.11 19.32 24.50
C PHE A 137 -1.03 18.51 25.22
N GLN A 138 0.12 19.09 25.58
CA GLN A 138 1.24 18.35 26.16
C GLN A 138 0.86 17.60 27.45
N GLN A 139 0.00 18.19 28.28
CA GLN A 139 -0.49 17.52 29.51
C GLN A 139 -1.33 16.28 29.19
N PHE A 140 -2.16 16.32 28.15
CA PHE A 140 -2.89 15.16 27.66
C PHE A 140 -1.93 14.08 27.18
N CYS A 141 -0.95 14.44 26.34
CA CYS A 141 0.03 13.50 25.79
C CYS A 141 0.81 12.77 26.89
N LEU A 142 1.26 13.49 27.93
CA LEU A 142 1.95 12.90 29.08
C LEU A 142 1.06 11.90 29.83
N ASN A 143 -0.21 12.26 30.07
CA ASN A 143 -1.16 11.38 30.76
C ASN A 143 -1.49 10.13 29.93
N TYR A 144 -1.68 10.29 28.62
CA TYR A 144 -1.98 9.20 27.71
C TYR A 144 -0.84 8.18 27.66
N ASN A 145 0.41 8.66 27.52
CA ASN A 145 1.60 7.81 27.49
C ASN A 145 1.83 7.04 28.81
N MET A 146 1.53 7.66 29.95
CA MET A 146 1.67 7.03 31.26
C MET A 146 0.61 5.96 31.53
N ASN A 147 -0.60 6.12 30.99
CA ASN A 147 -1.73 5.24 31.31
C ASN A 147 -1.87 4.02 30.40
N LYS A 148 -1.00 3.85 29.39
CA LYS A 148 -1.01 2.72 28.41
C LYS A 148 -2.44 2.32 28.00
N MET A 149 -3.27 3.31 27.70
CA MET A 149 -4.61 3.05 27.19
C MET A 149 -4.51 2.47 25.77
N ASP A 150 -5.45 1.59 25.41
CA ASP A 150 -5.46 0.87 24.13
C ASP A 150 -4.88 1.67 22.96
N LEU A 151 -3.94 1.03 22.26
CA LEU A 151 -3.19 1.58 21.14
C LEU A 151 -4.06 1.59 19.88
N SER A 152 -5.10 2.42 19.88
CA SER A 152 -6.03 2.59 18.76
C SER A 152 -6.32 4.06 18.49
N LEU A 153 -6.19 4.47 17.22
CA LEU A 153 -6.50 5.83 16.76
C LEU A 153 -7.96 6.21 17.02
N ALA A 154 -8.88 5.26 16.98
CA ALA A 154 -10.30 5.52 17.26
C ALA A 154 -10.53 5.88 18.74
N LYS A 155 -9.81 5.22 19.67
CA LYS A 155 -9.90 5.55 21.10
C LYS A 155 -9.26 6.90 21.38
N LEU A 156 -8.07 7.15 20.84
CA LEU A 156 -7.39 8.44 20.92
C LEU A 156 -8.32 9.59 20.48
N LEU A 157 -9.01 9.42 19.35
CA LEU A 157 -9.96 10.41 18.84
C LEU A 157 -11.12 10.70 19.81
N ASN A 158 -11.65 9.67 20.48
CA ASN A 158 -12.74 9.84 21.43
C ASN A 158 -12.28 10.56 22.72
N GLU A 159 -11.09 10.23 23.22
CA GLU A 159 -10.53 10.84 24.43
C GLU A 159 -10.13 12.31 24.22
N LEU A 160 -9.52 12.61 23.07
CA LEU A 160 -9.15 13.99 22.71
C LEU A 160 -10.37 14.91 22.53
N GLN A 161 -11.52 14.38 22.12
CA GLN A 161 -12.76 15.16 22.01
C GLN A 161 -13.44 15.42 23.37
N ALA A 162 -13.10 14.64 24.39
CA ALA A 162 -13.64 14.80 25.74
C ALA A 162 -12.80 15.74 26.62
N THR A 163 -11.69 16.27 26.10
CA THR A 163 -10.74 17.17 26.77
C THR A 163 -11.06 18.62 26.44
#